data_AF-A0A9D2X7F6-F1
#
_entry.id   AF-A0A9D2X7F6-F1
#
_cell.length_a   1.000
_cell.length_b   1.000
_cell.length_c   1.000
_cell.angle_alpha   90.00
_cell.angle_beta   90.00
_cell.angle_gamma   90.00
#
_symmetry.space_group_name_H-M   'P 1'
#
loop_
_entity.id
_entity.type
_entity.pdbx_description
1 polymer ?
#
loop_
_entity_poly.entity_id
_entity_poly.type
_entity_poly.pdbx_seq_one_letter_code
_entity_poly.pdbx_strand_id
1 'polypeptide(L)' 'MLTVEHDKKKLQNYENLQKEYKVLLDEYEDIKSNNSKDPKLEEKIKELTIKQKEIQDLSSKLS' A
#
# COMPACT_ATOMS: atom_id res chain seq x y z
N MET A 1 20.03 12.69 19.20
CA MET A 1 19.61 11.27 19.06
C MET A 1 18.15 11.10 18.60
N LEU A 2 17.22 12.05 18.84
CA LEU A 2 15.81 11.95 18.41
C LEU A 2 15.57 11.75 16.90
N THR A 3 16.39 12.34 16.03
CA THR A 3 16.18 12.34 14.57
C THR A 3 16.31 10.94 13.95
N VAL A 4 17.30 10.18 14.39
CA VAL A 4 17.58 8.82 13.88
C VAL A 4 16.43 7.85 14.19
N GLU A 5 15.82 7.95 15.37
CA GLU A 5 14.67 7.10 15.74
C GLU A 5 13.40 7.46 14.95
N HIS A 6 13.21 8.75 14.65
CA HIS A 6 12.09 9.23 13.86
C HIS A 6 12.18 8.74 12.42
N ASP A 7 13.36 8.81 11.81
CA ASP A 7 13.58 8.35 10.44
C ASP A 7 13.47 6.82 10.32
N LYS A 8 13.92 6.09 11.34
CA LYS A 8 13.75 4.62 11.40
C LYS A 8 12.28 4.21 11.45
N LYS A 9 11.45 4.90 12.25
CA LYS A 9 9.99 4.64 12.30
C LYS A 9 9.29 4.95 10.99
N LYS A 10 9.67 6.06 10.32
CA LYS A 10 9.12 6.40 9.01
C LYS A 10 9.48 5.36 7.96
N LEU A 11 10.73 4.89 7.94
CA LEU A 11 11.19 3.85 7.03
C LEU A 11 10.43 2.54 7.26
N GLN A 12 10.28 2.12 8.52
CA GLN A 12 9.54 0.91 8.86
C GLN A 12 8.05 1.00 8.46
N ASN A 13 7.41 2.17 8.67
CA ASN A 13 6.04 2.39 8.21
C ASN A 13 5.93 2.33 6.68
N TYR A 14 6.89 2.89 5.97
CA TYR A 14 6.94 2.84 4.51
C TYR A 14 7.08 1.40 3.99
N GLU A 15 7.98 0.60 4.57
CA GLU A 15 8.14 -0.82 4.23
C GLU A 15 6.86 -1.63 4.52
N ASN A 16 6.19 -1.35 5.64
CA ASN A 16 4.94 -2.01 5.99
C ASN A 16 3.83 -1.70 4.98
N LEU A 17 3.68 -0.43 4.58
CA LEU A 17 2.69 -0.04 3.58
C LEU A 17 2.95 -0.67 2.22
N GLN A 18 4.22 -0.79 1.81
CA GLN A 18 4.56 -1.51 0.58
C GLN A 18 4.16 -2.99 0.63
N LYS A 19 4.37 -3.66 1.77
CA LYS A 19 3.94 -5.06 1.97
C LYS A 19 2.42 -5.18 1.91
N GLU A 20 1.70 -4.32 2.60
CA GLU A 20 0.22 -4.32 2.58
C GLU A 20 -0.33 -4.04 1.19
N TYR A 21 0.26 -3.10 0.46
CA TYR A 21 -0.12 -2.83 -0.93
C TYR A 21 0.08 -4.07 -1.82
N LYS A 22 1.20 -4.79 -1.65
CA LYS A 22 1.45 -6.02 -2.39
C LYS A 22 0.40 -7.09 -2.08
N VAL A 23 0.04 -7.28 -0.82
CA VAL A 23 -1.02 -8.23 -0.42
C VAL A 23 -2.35 -7.86 -1.06
N LEU A 24 -2.75 -6.59 -1.02
CA LEU A 24 -3.99 -6.15 -1.69
C LEU A 24 -3.96 -6.35 -3.21
N LEU A 25 -2.79 -6.21 -3.83
CA LEU A 25 -2.63 -6.42 -5.27
C LEU A 25 -2.78 -7.91 -5.62
N ASP A 26 -2.17 -8.78 -4.81
CA ASP A 26 -2.29 -10.22 -4.96
C ASP A 26 -3.77 -10.66 -4.78
N GLU A 27 -4.47 -10.12 -3.77
CA GLU A 27 -5.91 -10.36 -3.58
C GLU A 27 -6.76 -9.86 -4.76
N TYR A 28 -6.45 -8.68 -5.29
CA TYR A 28 -7.15 -8.12 -6.45
C TYR A 28 -6.97 -9.01 -7.68
N GLU A 29 -5.74 -9.44 -7.98
CA GLU A 29 -5.46 -10.30 -9.13
C GLU A 29 -6.08 -11.69 -8.95
N ASP A 30 -6.12 -12.26 -7.74
CA ASP A 30 -6.82 -13.52 -7.46
C ASP A 30 -8.34 -13.40 -7.72
N ILE A 31 -8.99 -12.37 -7.19
CA ILE A 31 -10.42 -12.11 -7.43
C ILE A 31 -10.67 -11.90 -8.93
N LYS A 32 -9.81 -11.14 -9.62
CA LYS A 32 -9.95 -10.83 -11.05
C LYS A 32 -9.76 -12.05 -11.93
N SER A 33 -8.83 -12.93 -11.56
CA SER A 33 -8.58 -14.20 -12.24
C SER A 33 -9.76 -15.16 -12.08
N ASN A 34 -10.37 -15.18 -10.89
CA ASN A 34 -11.54 -16.01 -10.58
C ASN A 34 -12.83 -15.46 -11.22
N ASN A 35 -13.07 -14.15 -11.11
CA ASN A 35 -14.24 -13.46 -11.66
C ASN A 35 -13.92 -11.99 -11.96
N SER A 36 -13.61 -11.70 -13.23
CA SER A 36 -13.25 -10.34 -13.69
C SER A 36 -14.37 -9.29 -13.61
N LYS A 37 -15.60 -9.70 -13.29
CA LYS A 37 -16.75 -8.80 -13.07
C LYS A 37 -17.20 -8.77 -11.62
N ASP A 38 -16.40 -9.31 -10.70
CA ASP A 38 -16.74 -9.30 -9.28
C ASP A 38 -16.84 -7.84 -8.79
N PRO A 39 -17.96 -7.43 -8.17
CA PRO A 39 -18.13 -6.07 -7.68
C PRO A 39 -17.09 -5.67 -6.61
N LYS A 40 -16.46 -6.64 -5.93
CA LYS A 40 -15.39 -6.39 -4.95
C LYS A 40 -14.11 -5.86 -5.60
N LEU A 41 -13.93 -6.06 -6.92
CA LEU A 41 -12.79 -5.50 -7.64
C LEU A 41 -12.76 -3.98 -7.58
N GLU A 42 -13.93 -3.32 -7.65
CA GLU A 42 -14.00 -1.87 -7.55
C GLU A 42 -13.57 -1.38 -6.16
N GLU A 43 -13.98 -2.08 -5.11
CA GLU A 43 -13.57 -1.79 -3.74
C GLU A 43 -12.06 -1.96 -3.57
N LYS A 44 -11.50 -3.08 -4.06
CA LYS A 44 -10.06 -3.34 -4.04
C LYS A 44 -9.25 -2.30 -4.81
N ILE A 45 -9.74 -1.82 -5.95
CA ILE A 45 -9.09 -0.72 -6.70
C ILE A 45 -9.06 0.56 -5.86
N LYS A 46 -10.13 0.88 -5.14
CA LYS A 46 -10.15 2.06 -4.24
C LYS A 46 -9.14 1.90 -3.10
N GLU A 47 -9.08 0.73 -2.45
CA GLU A 47 -8.09 0.45 -1.39
C GLU A 47 -6.65 0.56 -1.90
N LEU A 48 -6.36 -0.04 -3.06
CA LEU A 48 -5.05 0.05 -3.72
C LEU A 48 -4.69 1.51 -4.02
N THR A 49 -5.63 2.29 -4.56
CA THR A 49 -5.39 3.71 -4.89
C THR A 49 -5.09 4.54 -3.65
N ILE A 50 -5.78 4.30 -2.53
CA ILE A 50 -5.54 5.00 -1.26
C ILE A 50 -4.14 4.63 -0.74
N LYS A 51 -3.82 3.34 -0.64
CA LYS A 51 -2.50 2.90 -0.15
C LYS A 51 -1.36 3.40 -1.03
N GLN A 52 -1.53 3.44 -2.35
CA GLN A 52 -0.51 3.96 -3.25
C GLN A 52 -0.23 5.45 -3.00
N LYS A 53 -1.26 6.24 -2.70
CA LYS A 53 -1.10 7.65 -2.30
C LYS A 53 -0.36 7.78 -0.97
N GLU A 54 -0.67 6.94 0.01
CA GLU A 54 0.02 6.95 1.31
C GLU A 54 1.51 6.61 1.16
N ILE A 55 1.83 5.60 0.33
CA ILE A 55 3.21 5.24 0.00
C ILE A 55 3.91 6.43 -0.67
N GLN A 56 3.28 7.08 -1.65
CA GLN A 56 3.86 8.22 -2.35
C GLN A 56 4.12 9.41 -1.42
N ASP A 57 3.17 9.72 -0.53
CA ASP A 57 3.30 10.81 0.46
C ASP A 57 4.45 10.52 1.45
N LEU A 58 4.54 9.29 1.96
CA LEU A 58 5.64 8.90 2.83
C LEU A 58 6.99 8.87 2.11
N SER A 59 7.03 8.38 0.88
CA SER A 59 8.24 8.41 0.04
C SER A 59 8.75 9.84 -0.16
N SER A 60 7.84 10.79 -0.36
CA SER A 60 8.17 12.20 -0.54
C SER A 60 8.70 12.85 0.75
N LYS A 61 8.23 12.37 1.91
CA LYS A 61 8.67 12.82 3.25
C LYS A 61 9.97 12.15 3.72
N LEU A 62 10.40 11.10 3.03
CA LEU A 62 11.66 10.38 3.24
C LEU A 62 12.79 10.90 2.32
N SER A 63 12.45 11.68 1.28
CA SER A 63 13.40 12.27 0.33
C SER A 63 13.98 13.60 0.82
#